data_AF-A0A520FKQ9-F1
#
_entry.id   AF-A0A520FKQ9-F1
#
_cell.length_a   1.000
_cell.length_b   1.000
_cell.length_c   1.000
_cell.angle_alpha   90.00
_cell.angle_beta   90.00
_cell.angle_gamma   90.00
#
_symmetry.space_group_name_H-M   'P 1'
#
loop_
_entity.id
_entity.type
_entity.pdbx_description
1 polymer ?
#
loop_
_entity_poly.entity_id
_entity_poly.type
_entity_poly.pdbx_seq_one_letter_code
_entity_poly.pdbx_strand_id
1 'polypeptide(L)'
;MTVRGEWTTKAVAVIGVAILTSGCGGMTDNPYNFGDEDIAAAAADLRGRPSLADTERQVTDAVVRISEAARTIAPDTQWRWHRERSQGGGCPGPYAYTDGVSVTMQALLSDTPIGDAEWPAVLAAARVIATDAGMSRVDVHVDRPGHHDVTLSSEDGNRITFGTYRAATIRGITGCRHP
;
A
#
# COMPACT_ATOMS: atom_id res chain seq x y z
N MET A 1 64.90 -19.22 65.57
CA MET A 1 63.68 -19.12 64.74
C MET A 1 63.89 -18.01 63.74
N THR A 2 64.43 -18.41 62.59
CA THR A 2 64.71 -17.67 61.35
C THR A 2 63.39 -17.54 60.58
N VAL A 3 63.04 -16.51 59.80
CA VAL A 3 63.65 -15.88 58.60
C VAL A 3 62.88 -14.54 58.40
N ARG A 4 63.51 -13.35 58.31
CA ARG A 4 64.14 -12.70 57.12
C ARG A 4 63.17 -12.40 55.97
N GLY A 5 63.23 -11.20 55.39
CA GLY A 5 62.51 -10.92 54.13
C GLY A 5 62.27 -9.45 53.82
N GLU A 6 63.34 -8.73 53.56
CA GLU A 6 63.39 -7.33 53.12
C GLU A 6 62.88 -7.11 51.67
N TRP A 7 62.17 -5.99 51.49
CA TRP A 7 62.25 -5.00 50.40
C TRP A 7 62.14 -5.38 48.91
N THR A 8 61.21 -4.64 48.27
CA THR A 8 61.22 -4.04 46.92
C THR A 8 61.13 -4.94 45.68
N THR A 9 60.03 -4.80 44.93
CA THR A 9 60.10 -4.62 43.47
C THR A 9 58.91 -3.79 42.95
N LYS A 10 59.24 -2.56 42.54
CA LYS A 10 58.75 -1.72 41.43
C LYS A 10 57.32 -1.92 40.89
N ALA A 11 56.61 -0.79 40.86
CA ALA A 11 55.42 -0.56 40.07
C ALA A 11 55.63 -0.81 38.56
N VAL A 12 54.65 -1.45 37.93
CA VAL A 12 54.34 -1.28 36.51
C VAL A 12 52.83 -1.09 36.42
N ALA A 13 52.44 0.12 36.05
CA ALA A 13 51.07 0.45 35.66
C ALA A 13 50.76 -0.25 34.33
N VAL A 14 49.69 -1.04 34.28
CA VAL A 14 49.02 -1.39 33.03
C VAL A 14 47.56 -0.98 33.16
N ILE A 15 47.26 0.11 32.47
CA ILE A 15 45.92 0.66 32.24
C ILE A 15 45.16 -0.39 31.41
N GLY A 16 44.23 -1.11 32.04
CA GLY A 16 43.30 -2.02 31.37
C GLY A 16 41.91 -1.39 31.29
N VAL A 17 41.74 -0.39 30.44
CA VAL A 17 40.43 0.14 30.07
C VAL A 17 39.78 -0.87 29.12
N ALA A 18 38.89 -1.72 29.65
CA ALA A 18 38.02 -2.56 28.83
C ALA A 18 36.80 -1.73 28.40
N ILE A 19 36.95 -0.97 27.32
CA ILE A 19 35.86 -0.27 26.64
C ILE A 19 35.57 -1.01 25.32
N LEU A 20 34.32 -1.50 25.25
CA LEU A 20 33.48 -1.73 24.07
C LEU A 20 33.94 -2.72 23.00
N THR A 21 33.21 -3.83 22.88
CA THR A 21 32.56 -4.25 21.63
C THR A 21 31.46 -5.31 21.91
N SER A 22 30.31 -4.90 22.45
CA SER A 22 29.05 -5.51 21.99
C SER A 22 28.52 -4.57 20.91
N GLY A 23 29.19 -4.61 19.77
CA GLY A 23 28.84 -3.82 18.60
C GLY A 23 27.43 -4.16 18.18
N CYS A 24 26.65 -3.11 17.94
CA CYS A 24 25.36 -3.12 17.27
C CYS A 24 25.50 -3.80 15.89
N GLY A 25 25.38 -5.12 15.83
CA GLY A 25 25.40 -5.91 14.59
C GLY A 25 24.00 -6.18 14.04
N GLY A 26 23.13 -5.18 14.00
CA GLY A 26 21.73 -5.34 13.58
C GLY A 26 21.22 -4.16 12.77
N MET A 27 22.07 -3.60 11.91
CA MET A 27 21.70 -2.45 11.08
C MET A 27 22.34 -2.54 9.69
N THR A 28 22.05 -3.63 8.96
CA THR A 28 22.38 -3.76 7.53
C THR A 28 21.21 -4.23 6.67
N ASP A 29 20.05 -4.53 7.23
CA ASP A 29 18.86 -4.82 6.43
C ASP A 29 18.29 -3.51 5.89
N ASN A 30 18.83 -3.06 4.76
CA ASN A 30 18.15 -2.09 3.92
C ASN A 30 16.88 -2.77 3.41
N PRO A 31 15.66 -2.31 3.75
CA PRO A 31 14.40 -2.93 3.32
C PRO A 31 14.17 -2.88 1.80
N TYR A 32 15.10 -2.26 1.06
CA TYR A 32 15.09 -2.16 -0.40
C TYR A 32 16.11 -3.07 -1.10
N ASN A 33 16.92 -3.85 -0.35
CA ASN A 33 17.84 -4.83 -0.92
C ASN A 33 17.17 -6.22 -0.90
N PHE A 34 16.73 -6.70 -2.06
CA PHE A 34 16.16 -8.05 -2.21
C PHE A 34 17.18 -8.98 -2.85
N GLY A 35 17.23 -10.24 -2.41
CA GLY A 35 18.09 -11.26 -3.01
C GLY A 35 17.54 -11.73 -4.36
N ASP A 36 18.40 -12.33 -5.19
CA ASP A 36 17.99 -12.90 -6.50
C ASP A 36 16.85 -13.92 -6.35
N GLU A 37 16.84 -14.67 -5.25
CA GLU A 37 15.78 -15.63 -4.93
C GLU A 37 14.42 -14.96 -4.66
N ASP A 38 14.39 -13.83 -3.94
CA ASP A 38 13.16 -13.06 -3.68
C ASP A 38 12.61 -12.46 -4.97
N ILE A 39 13.49 -11.94 -5.83
CA ILE A 39 13.12 -11.35 -7.12
C ILE A 39 12.59 -12.45 -8.05
N ALA A 40 13.25 -13.60 -8.10
CA ALA A 40 12.80 -14.74 -8.90
C ALA A 40 11.45 -15.29 -8.43
N ALA A 41 11.22 -15.35 -7.11
CA ALA A 41 9.95 -15.75 -6.51
C ALA A 41 8.83 -14.74 -6.86
N ALA A 42 9.11 -13.44 -6.75
CA ALA A 42 8.17 -12.38 -7.14
C ALA A 42 7.80 -12.46 -8.64
N ALA A 43 8.79 -12.67 -9.51
CA ALA A 43 8.55 -12.83 -10.94
C ALA A 43 7.73 -14.09 -11.26
N ALA A 44 7.95 -15.19 -10.52
CA ALA A 44 7.15 -16.40 -10.66
C ALA A 44 5.70 -16.22 -10.20
N ASP A 45 5.50 -15.53 -9.08
CA ASP A 45 4.17 -15.17 -8.59
C ASP A 45 3.40 -14.29 -9.57
N LEU A 46 4.04 -13.28 -10.19
CA LEU A 46 3.39 -12.44 -11.20
C LEU A 46 2.89 -13.23 -12.41
N ARG A 47 3.60 -14.29 -12.84
CA ARG A 47 3.16 -15.16 -13.95
C ARG A 47 1.89 -15.95 -13.63
N GLY A 48 1.57 -16.16 -12.36
CA GLY A 48 0.35 -16.83 -11.91
C GLY A 48 -0.86 -15.90 -11.75
N ARG A 49 -0.66 -14.58 -11.84
CA ARG A 49 -1.72 -13.59 -11.67
C ARG A 49 -2.41 -13.28 -13.01
N PRO A 50 -3.63 -12.70 -12.99
CA PRO A 50 -4.24 -12.14 -14.18
C PRO A 50 -3.29 -11.14 -14.89
N SER A 51 -3.44 -10.97 -16.19
CA SER A 51 -2.66 -9.96 -16.92
C SER A 51 -2.98 -8.55 -16.43
N LEU A 52 -2.10 -7.59 -16.72
CA LEU A 52 -2.38 -6.19 -16.45
C LEU A 52 -3.67 -5.75 -17.16
N ALA A 53 -3.81 -6.08 -18.45
CA ALA A 53 -4.98 -5.72 -19.25
C ALA A 53 -6.29 -6.28 -18.66
N ASP A 54 -6.30 -7.53 -18.19
CA ASP A 54 -7.49 -8.13 -17.55
C ASP A 54 -7.81 -7.45 -16.23
N THR A 55 -6.77 -7.15 -15.45
CA THR A 55 -6.91 -6.46 -14.16
C THR A 55 -7.44 -5.05 -14.33
N GLU A 56 -6.94 -4.30 -15.33
CA GLU A 56 -7.44 -2.96 -15.65
C GLU A 56 -8.91 -2.98 -16.03
N ARG A 57 -9.35 -3.96 -16.82
CA ARG A 57 -10.76 -4.14 -17.17
C ARG A 57 -11.61 -4.42 -15.92
N GLN A 58 -11.20 -5.38 -15.09
CA GLN A 58 -11.91 -5.72 -13.86
C GLN A 58 -12.05 -4.52 -12.91
N VAL A 59 -10.96 -3.77 -12.69
CA VAL A 59 -10.97 -2.59 -11.81
C VAL A 59 -11.81 -1.47 -12.40
N THR A 60 -11.73 -1.24 -13.72
CA THR A 60 -12.54 -0.23 -14.42
C THR A 60 -14.04 -0.57 -14.32
N ASP A 61 -14.41 -1.83 -14.55
CA ASP A 61 -15.79 -2.28 -14.43
C ASP A 61 -16.33 -2.09 -13.01
N ALA A 62 -15.52 -2.36 -11.98
CA ALA A 62 -15.89 -2.08 -10.60
C ALA A 62 -16.09 -0.57 -10.36
N VAL A 63 -15.16 0.28 -10.81
CA VAL A 63 -15.27 1.75 -10.71
C VAL A 63 -16.56 2.26 -11.36
N VAL A 64 -16.88 1.79 -12.56
CA VAL A 64 -18.10 2.18 -13.28
C VAL A 64 -19.35 1.72 -12.52
N ARG A 65 -19.42 0.45 -12.10
CA ARG A 65 -20.56 -0.07 -11.33
C ARG A 65 -20.78 0.71 -10.02
N ILE A 66 -19.71 1.10 -9.32
CA ILE A 66 -19.82 1.93 -8.12
C ILE A 66 -20.41 3.31 -8.46
N SER A 67 -19.96 3.96 -9.54
CA SER A 67 -20.53 5.25 -9.95
C SER A 67 -22.01 5.17 -10.31
N GLU A 68 -22.44 4.09 -10.95
CA GLU A 68 -23.84 3.86 -11.30
C GLU A 68 -24.70 3.66 -10.05
N ALA A 69 -24.24 2.82 -9.11
CA ALA A 69 -24.90 2.66 -7.82
C ALA A 69 -24.96 3.97 -7.02
N ALA A 70 -23.86 4.74 -7.02
CA ALA A 70 -23.81 6.05 -6.38
C ALA A 70 -24.81 7.02 -7.02
N ARG A 71 -24.94 7.04 -8.36
CA ARG A 71 -25.91 7.87 -9.06
C ARG A 71 -27.36 7.47 -8.75
N THR A 72 -27.64 6.17 -8.59
CA THR A 72 -28.99 5.72 -8.19
C THR A 72 -29.38 6.19 -6.79
N ILE A 73 -28.42 6.21 -5.85
CA ILE A 73 -28.66 6.54 -4.44
C ILE A 73 -28.56 8.06 -4.19
N ALA A 74 -27.62 8.73 -4.84
CA ALA A 74 -27.36 10.17 -4.77
C ALA A 74 -27.52 10.78 -6.18
N PRO A 75 -28.76 11.06 -6.63
CA PRO A 75 -29.09 11.40 -8.02
C PRO A 75 -28.51 12.73 -8.51
N ASP A 76 -28.08 13.61 -7.60
CA ASP A 76 -27.46 14.89 -7.94
C ASP A 76 -25.99 14.74 -8.36
N THR A 77 -25.39 13.56 -8.17
CA THR A 77 -24.04 13.26 -8.64
C THR A 77 -23.99 13.12 -10.17
N GLN A 78 -22.94 13.70 -10.77
CA GLN A 78 -22.73 13.67 -12.22
C GLN A 78 -21.31 13.21 -12.52
N TRP A 79 -21.17 11.97 -12.96
CA TRP A 79 -19.87 11.36 -13.19
C TRP A 79 -19.32 11.68 -14.57
N ARG A 80 -18.05 12.07 -14.62
CA ARG A 80 -17.27 12.17 -15.85
C ARG A 80 -15.87 11.58 -15.64
N TRP A 81 -15.30 11.04 -16.70
CA TRP A 81 -13.91 10.64 -16.70
C TRP A 81 -13.00 11.86 -16.48
N HIS A 82 -12.01 11.68 -15.62
CA HIS A 82 -11.06 12.70 -15.21
C HIS A 82 -9.69 12.06 -15.00
N ARG A 83 -8.62 12.84 -15.18
CA ARG A 83 -7.22 12.37 -15.24
C ARG A 83 -6.96 11.39 -16.39
N GLU A 84 -5.69 11.20 -16.66
CA GLU A 84 -5.20 10.20 -17.60
C GLU A 84 -4.78 8.94 -16.86
N ARG A 85 -4.91 7.80 -17.55
CA ARG A 85 -4.26 6.55 -17.14
C ARG A 85 -2.76 6.81 -17.02
N SER A 86 -2.15 6.39 -15.93
CA SER A 86 -0.71 6.53 -15.72
C SER A 86 -0.12 5.28 -15.11
N GLN A 87 1.08 4.91 -15.54
CA GLN A 87 1.91 3.97 -14.82
C GLN A 87 2.50 4.75 -13.63
N GLY A 88 1.96 4.56 -12.44
CA GLY A 88 2.27 5.41 -11.29
C GLY A 88 2.08 4.68 -9.98
N GLY A 89 3.16 4.54 -9.22
CA GLY A 89 3.22 3.85 -7.92
C GLY A 89 4.37 2.83 -7.82
N GLY A 90 4.80 2.28 -8.96
CA GLY A 90 5.75 1.16 -8.99
C GLY A 90 5.18 -0.10 -8.36
N CYS A 91 5.80 -1.24 -8.62
CA CYS A 91 5.50 -2.43 -7.83
C CYS A 91 6.22 -2.37 -6.49
N PRO A 92 5.60 -2.81 -5.38
CA PRO A 92 6.23 -2.75 -4.07
C PRO A 92 7.25 -3.88 -3.87
N GLY A 93 8.22 -3.67 -2.98
CA GLY A 93 9.13 -4.72 -2.53
C GLY A 93 9.91 -5.41 -3.67
N PRO A 94 10.07 -6.75 -3.65
CA PRO A 94 10.86 -7.45 -4.66
C PRO A 94 10.24 -7.35 -6.06
N TYR A 95 8.93 -7.14 -6.15
CA TYR A 95 8.25 -6.92 -7.44
C TYR A 95 8.75 -5.67 -8.18
N ALA A 96 9.32 -4.69 -7.46
CA ALA A 96 9.94 -3.49 -8.07
C ALA A 96 11.12 -3.82 -9.00
N TYR A 97 11.73 -5.00 -8.82
CA TYR A 97 12.91 -5.47 -9.56
C TYR A 97 12.54 -6.53 -10.61
N THR A 98 11.26 -6.61 -10.96
CA THR A 98 10.72 -7.51 -11.98
C THR A 98 10.13 -6.70 -13.14
N ASP A 99 9.64 -7.38 -14.19
CA ASP A 99 8.88 -6.75 -15.27
C ASP A 99 7.45 -6.33 -14.85
N GLY A 100 7.13 -6.41 -13.57
CA GLY A 100 5.83 -6.06 -13.03
C GLY A 100 5.49 -4.58 -13.16
N VAL A 101 4.22 -4.31 -13.44
CA VAL A 101 3.67 -2.96 -13.58
C VAL A 101 2.40 -2.81 -12.74
N SER A 102 2.24 -1.65 -12.12
CA SER A 102 0.98 -1.20 -11.51
C SER A 102 0.54 0.09 -12.20
N VAL A 103 -0.77 0.20 -12.44
CA VAL A 103 -1.34 1.30 -13.19
C VAL A 103 -2.40 2.00 -12.35
N THR A 104 -2.33 3.32 -12.37
CA THR A 104 -3.40 4.22 -11.97
C THR A 104 -4.38 4.40 -13.12
N MET A 105 -5.65 4.05 -12.89
CA MET A 105 -6.71 4.23 -13.89
C MET A 105 -7.12 5.70 -13.99
N GLN A 106 -7.87 6.03 -15.04
CA GLN A 106 -8.66 7.25 -15.04
C GLN A 106 -9.62 7.24 -13.83
N ALA A 107 -9.88 8.42 -13.27
CA ALA A 107 -10.82 8.59 -12.17
C ALA A 107 -12.19 9.02 -12.71
N LEU A 108 -13.25 8.68 -11.97
CA LEU A 108 -14.56 9.31 -12.14
C LEU A 108 -14.68 10.45 -11.12
N LEU A 109 -15.13 11.61 -11.60
CA LEU A 109 -15.31 12.81 -10.81
C LEU A 109 -16.74 13.32 -10.97
N SER A 110 -17.38 13.63 -9.84
CA SER A 110 -18.60 14.42 -9.76
C SER A 110 -18.32 15.70 -9.02
N ASP A 111 -18.63 16.84 -9.63
CA ASP A 111 -18.46 18.15 -8.97
C ASP A 111 -19.48 18.35 -7.84
N THR A 112 -20.61 17.63 -7.91
CA THR A 112 -21.55 17.51 -6.79
C THR A 112 -21.05 16.43 -5.82
N PRO A 113 -20.90 16.74 -4.52
CA PRO A 113 -20.55 15.75 -3.51
C PRO A 113 -21.72 14.78 -3.24
N ILE A 114 -21.40 13.61 -2.72
CA ILE A 114 -22.38 12.73 -2.08
C ILE A 114 -22.72 13.33 -0.72
N GLY A 115 -24.01 13.47 -0.41
CA GLY A 115 -24.48 13.98 0.87
C GLY A 115 -24.34 12.97 2.01
N ASP A 116 -24.33 13.47 3.24
CA ASP A 116 -24.14 12.64 4.44
C ASP A 116 -25.28 11.63 4.66
N ALA A 117 -26.49 11.95 4.20
CA ALA A 117 -27.63 11.06 4.31
C ALA A 117 -27.52 9.86 3.35
N GLU A 118 -26.96 10.08 2.16
CA GLU A 118 -26.79 9.07 1.12
C GLU A 118 -25.53 8.22 1.32
N TRP A 119 -24.48 8.81 1.93
CA TRP A 119 -23.17 8.19 2.05
C TRP A 119 -23.18 6.75 2.59
N PRO A 120 -23.87 6.41 3.70
CA PRO A 120 -23.86 5.04 4.21
C PRO A 120 -24.38 4.01 3.21
N ALA A 121 -25.41 4.36 2.43
CA ALA A 121 -25.99 3.49 1.42
C ALA A 121 -25.06 3.35 0.21
N VAL A 122 -24.43 4.45 -0.24
CA VAL A 122 -23.45 4.39 -1.34
C VAL A 122 -22.25 3.54 -0.95
N LEU A 123 -21.70 3.73 0.25
CA LEU A 123 -20.57 2.94 0.74
C LEU A 123 -20.92 1.45 0.88
N ALA A 124 -22.15 1.13 1.30
CA ALA A 124 -22.62 -0.26 1.34
C ALA A 124 -22.66 -0.90 -0.05
N ALA A 125 -23.21 -0.21 -1.04
CA ALA A 125 -23.22 -0.69 -2.42
C ALA A 125 -21.79 -0.84 -2.99
N ALA A 126 -20.92 0.15 -2.72
CA ALA A 126 -19.53 0.12 -3.15
C ALA A 126 -18.77 -1.10 -2.60
N ARG A 127 -18.96 -1.44 -1.32
CA ARG A 127 -18.36 -2.62 -0.70
C ARG A 127 -18.80 -3.92 -1.35
N VAL A 128 -20.09 -4.07 -1.66
CA VAL A 128 -20.60 -5.27 -2.35
C VAL A 128 -19.94 -5.42 -3.72
N ILE A 129 -19.97 -4.35 -4.53
CA ILE A 129 -19.40 -4.36 -5.89
C ILE A 129 -17.89 -4.63 -5.87
N ALA A 130 -17.16 -4.05 -4.93
CA ALA A 130 -15.72 -4.27 -4.78
C ALA A 130 -15.41 -5.69 -4.30
N THR A 131 -16.20 -6.24 -3.38
CA THR A 131 -16.06 -7.63 -2.91
C THR A 131 -16.26 -8.61 -4.06
N ASP A 132 -17.26 -8.39 -4.91
CA ASP A 132 -17.49 -9.19 -6.13
C ASP A 132 -16.32 -9.10 -7.11
N ALA A 133 -15.54 -8.02 -7.07
CA ALA A 133 -14.31 -7.82 -7.84
C ALA A 133 -13.03 -8.28 -7.11
N GLY A 134 -13.16 -8.97 -5.97
CA GLY A 134 -12.03 -9.51 -5.19
C GLY A 134 -11.38 -8.50 -4.23
N MET A 135 -11.95 -7.30 -4.05
CA MET A 135 -11.47 -6.27 -3.13
C MET A 135 -12.37 -6.21 -1.87
N SER A 136 -12.06 -7.06 -0.89
CA SER A 136 -12.87 -7.22 0.33
C SER A 136 -12.35 -6.45 1.56
N ARG A 137 -11.12 -5.93 1.52
CA ARG A 137 -10.55 -5.12 2.61
C ARG A 137 -11.07 -3.70 2.52
N VAL A 138 -11.36 -3.09 3.66
CA VAL A 138 -11.91 -1.74 3.76
C VAL A 138 -11.06 -0.93 4.72
N ASP A 139 -10.49 0.16 4.22
CA ASP A 139 -9.71 1.12 4.99
C ASP A 139 -10.43 2.46 4.98
N VAL A 140 -10.92 2.91 6.14
CA VAL A 140 -11.57 4.22 6.29
C VAL A 140 -10.50 5.25 6.65
N HIS A 141 -10.25 6.19 5.72
CA HIS A 141 -9.26 7.25 5.91
C HIS A 141 -9.89 8.46 6.61
N VAL A 142 -11.12 8.80 6.23
CA VAL A 142 -11.91 9.88 6.84
C VAL A 142 -13.39 9.48 6.86
N ASP A 143 -14.06 9.75 7.98
CA ASP A 143 -15.52 9.62 8.13
C ASP A 143 -16.02 10.70 9.09
N ARG A 144 -16.55 11.79 8.53
CA ARG A 144 -17.15 12.90 9.28
C ARG A 144 -18.11 13.68 8.38
N PRO A 145 -19.04 14.47 8.95
CA PRO A 145 -20.00 15.24 8.15
C PRO A 145 -19.34 16.06 7.04
N GLY A 146 -19.81 15.85 5.81
CA GLY A 146 -19.34 16.48 4.60
C GLY A 146 -17.96 16.04 4.10
N HIS A 147 -17.30 15.06 4.72
CA HIS A 147 -16.02 14.51 4.25
C HIS A 147 -15.88 13.02 4.57
N HIS A 148 -15.91 12.19 3.52
CA HIS A 148 -15.71 10.75 3.64
C HIS A 148 -14.68 10.28 2.62
N ASP A 149 -13.78 9.40 3.03
CA ASP A 149 -12.75 8.82 2.16
C ASP A 149 -12.44 7.39 2.61
N VAL A 150 -12.60 6.45 1.68
CA VAL A 150 -12.44 5.01 1.93
C VAL A 150 -11.64 4.39 0.80
N THR A 151 -10.79 3.42 1.12
CA THR A 151 -10.17 2.54 0.16
C THR A 151 -10.68 1.12 0.31
N LEU A 152 -11.07 0.52 -0.80
CA LEU A 152 -11.45 -0.88 -0.93
C LEU A 152 -10.28 -1.60 -1.62
N SER A 153 -9.74 -2.66 -1.04
CA SER A 153 -8.53 -3.29 -1.55
C SER A 153 -8.57 -4.82 -1.53
N SER A 154 -7.80 -5.44 -2.42
CA SER A 154 -7.54 -6.87 -2.45
C SER A 154 -6.19 -7.18 -1.80
N GLU A 155 -6.00 -8.44 -1.43
CA GLU A 155 -4.70 -8.92 -0.93
C GLU A 155 -3.59 -8.79 -1.97
N ASP A 156 -3.94 -8.91 -3.25
CA ASP A 156 -3.01 -8.94 -4.36
C ASP A 156 -2.73 -7.53 -4.96
N GLY A 157 -3.21 -6.48 -4.29
CA GLY A 157 -2.79 -5.09 -4.47
C GLY A 157 -3.74 -4.21 -5.29
N ASN A 158 -4.82 -4.75 -5.87
CA ASN A 158 -5.86 -3.93 -6.49
C ASN A 158 -6.52 -3.06 -5.42
N ARG A 159 -6.85 -1.82 -5.78
CA ARG A 159 -7.61 -0.94 -4.88
C ARG A 159 -8.47 0.06 -5.63
N ILE A 160 -9.58 0.43 -5.01
CA ILE A 160 -10.42 1.54 -5.39
C ILE A 160 -10.51 2.50 -4.21
N THR A 161 -10.08 3.74 -4.41
CA THR A 161 -10.32 4.84 -3.47
C THR A 161 -11.59 5.57 -3.90
N PHE A 162 -12.50 5.75 -2.95
CA PHE A 162 -13.83 6.30 -3.15
C PHE A 162 -14.14 7.27 -2.00
N GLY A 163 -14.57 8.49 -2.33
CA GLY A 163 -14.80 9.51 -1.33
C GLY A 163 -15.57 10.73 -1.83
N THR A 164 -15.96 11.58 -0.88
CA THR A 164 -16.70 12.82 -1.08
C THR A 164 -16.19 13.91 -0.14
N TYR A 165 -16.02 15.13 -0.66
CA TYR A 165 -15.74 16.34 0.13
C TYR A 165 -16.40 17.56 -0.53
N ARG A 166 -15.63 18.33 -1.33
CA ARG A 166 -16.17 19.38 -2.22
C ARG A 166 -16.67 18.83 -3.56
N ALA A 167 -16.28 17.60 -3.86
CA ALA A 167 -16.60 16.83 -5.03
C ALA A 167 -16.57 15.35 -4.61
N ALA A 168 -17.19 14.46 -5.39
CA ALA A 168 -17.07 13.02 -5.20
C ALA A 168 -16.12 12.42 -6.24
N THR A 169 -15.29 11.47 -5.82
CA THR A 169 -14.31 10.81 -6.70
C THR A 169 -14.27 9.31 -6.52
N ILE A 170 -13.99 8.59 -7.60
CA ILE A 170 -13.71 7.16 -7.62
C ILE A 170 -12.46 6.93 -8.45
N ARG A 171 -11.45 6.26 -7.90
CA ARG A 171 -10.18 6.02 -8.59
C ARG A 171 -9.68 4.61 -8.32
N GLY A 172 -9.42 3.86 -9.39
CA GLY A 172 -8.83 2.54 -9.34
C GLY A 172 -7.31 2.57 -9.50
N ILE A 173 -6.64 1.60 -8.85
CA ILE A 173 -5.23 1.26 -9.07
C ILE A 173 -5.14 -0.26 -9.12
N THR A 174 -4.42 -0.79 -10.10
CA THR A 174 -4.13 -2.24 -10.15
C THR A 174 -3.05 -2.61 -9.15
N GLY A 175 -3.08 -3.85 -8.66
CA GLY A 175 -1.90 -4.46 -8.06
C GLY A 175 -0.76 -4.58 -9.08
N CYS A 176 0.40 -5.06 -8.63
CA CYS A 176 1.48 -5.38 -9.54
C CYS A 176 1.06 -6.56 -10.43
N ARG A 177 1.20 -6.41 -11.75
CA ARG A 177 0.84 -7.40 -12.77
C ARG A 177 1.93 -7.52 -13.82
N HIS A 178 2.01 -8.69 -14.44
CA HIS A 178 2.73 -8.80 -15.69
C HIS A 178 2.00 -7.99 -16.78
N PRO A 179 2.71 -7.20 -17.60
CA PRO A 179 2.13 -6.48 -18.74
C PRO A 179 1.34 -7.37 -19.69
#